data_AF-A0A268QVI4-F1
#
_entry.id   AF-A0A268QVI4-F1
#
_cell.length_a   1.000
_cell.length_b   1.000
_cell.length_c   1.000
_cell.angle_alpha   90.00
_cell.angle_beta   90.00
_cell.angle_gamma   90.00
#
_symmetry.space_group_name_H-M   'P 1'
#
loop_
_entity.id
_entity.type
_entity.pdbx_description
1 polymer ?
#
loop_
_entity_poly.entity_id
_entity_poly.type
_entity_poly.pdbx_seq_one_letter_code
_entity_poly.pdbx_strand_id
1 'polypeptide(L)' 'ITNGGEADTYIVFARTSSGSGSAGISAFIVDKDAQGLIIGKDEHKMGLNGSRTVQLIFENTQVPLENLLGEEGQG' A
#
# COMPACT_ATOMS: atom_id res chain seq x y z
N ILE A 1 -7.05 -5.15 2.23
CA ILE A 1 -5.93 -4.84 3.14
C ILE A 1 -6.41 -4.89 4.58
N THR A 2 -5.84 -5.77 5.40
CA THR A 2 -6.11 -5.84 6.84
C THR A 2 -5.71 -4.54 7.52
N ASN A 3 -6.52 -4.04 8.45
CA ASN A 3 -6.43 -2.73 9.10
C ASN A 3 -6.49 -1.53 8.14
N GLY A 4 -6.86 -1.72 6.87
CA GLY A 4 -6.69 -0.66 5.88
C GLY A 4 -7.50 0.61 6.13
N GLY A 5 -8.60 0.55 6.91
CA GLY A 5 -9.35 1.73 7.34
C GLY A 5 -8.84 2.39 8.63
N GLU A 6 -8.04 1.68 9.41
CA GLU A 6 -7.53 2.15 10.70
C GLU A 6 -6.08 2.62 10.63
N ALA A 7 -5.25 1.94 9.83
CA ALA A 7 -3.82 2.19 9.73
C ALA A 7 -3.50 3.65 9.38
N ASP A 8 -2.49 4.20 10.06
CA ASP A 8 -1.92 5.51 9.73
C ASP A 8 -0.79 5.41 8.69
N THR A 9 -0.18 4.23 8.57
CA THR A 9 0.94 3.94 7.67
C THR A 9 0.72 2.64 6.91
N TYR A 10 1.02 2.66 5.61
CA TYR A 10 0.89 1.54 4.69
C TYR A 10 2.25 1.20 4.08
N ILE A 11 2.62 -0.08 4.11
CA ILE A 11 3.74 -0.58 3.32
C ILE A 11 3.16 -1.06 1.99
N VAL A 12 3.49 -0.35 0.91
CA VAL A 12 2.98 -0.59 -0.44
C VAL A 12 4.08 -1.13 -1.31
N PHE A 13 3.84 -2.29 -1.93
CA PHE A 13 4.74 -2.87 -2.91
C PHE A 13 4.27 -2.47 -4.31
N ALA A 14 5.15 -1.79 -5.06
CA ALA A 14 4.86 -1.33 -6.41
C ALA A 14 6.02 -1.67 -7.35
N ARG A 15 5.69 -1.92 -8.62
CA ARG A 15 6.69 -2.20 -9.65
C ARG A 15 7.33 -0.90 -10.13
N THR A 16 8.64 -0.75 -9.94
CA THR A 16 9.40 0.45 -10.35
C THR A 16 10.27 0.20 -11.58
N SER A 17 10.58 -1.06 -11.89
CA SER A 17 11.40 -1.40 -13.06
C SER A 17 10.88 -2.60 -13.85
N SER A 18 11.41 -2.77 -15.07
CA SER A 18 11.13 -3.92 -15.95
C SER A 18 11.88 -5.19 -15.55
N GLY A 19 12.55 -5.21 -14.39
CA GLY A 19 13.21 -6.39 -13.85
C GLY A 19 12.24 -7.57 -13.68
N SER A 20 12.73 -8.78 -13.94
CA SER A 20 11.93 -10.00 -13.81
C SER A 20 11.69 -10.35 -12.34
N GLY A 21 10.49 -10.83 -12.02
CA GLY A 21 10.17 -11.30 -10.67
C GLY A 21 10.15 -10.17 -9.63
N SER A 22 10.76 -10.43 -8.47
CA SER A 22 10.85 -9.49 -7.33
C SER A 22 11.82 -8.35 -7.57
N ALA A 23 12.85 -8.52 -8.41
CA ALA A 23 13.86 -7.49 -8.65
C ALA A 23 13.33 -6.19 -9.28
N GLY A 24 12.08 -6.19 -9.76
CA GLY A 24 11.41 -4.99 -10.27
C GLY A 24 10.41 -4.35 -9.29
N ILE A 25 10.30 -4.87 -8.07
CA ILE A 25 9.35 -4.40 -7.05
C ILE A 25 10.13 -3.63 -5.98
N SER A 26 9.56 -2.51 -5.56
CA SER A 26 10.07 -1.69 -4.46
C SER A 26 8.98 -1.53 -3.41
N ALA A 27 9.39 -1.38 -2.15
CA ALA A 27 8.51 -1.12 -1.03
C ALA A 27 8.49 0.37 -0.70
N PHE A 28 7.30 0.92 -0.42
CA PHE A 28 7.10 2.32 -0.10
C PHE A 28 6.31 2.48 1.19
N ILE A 29 6.67 3.47 1.99
CA ILE A 29 5.90 3.92 3.14
C ILE A 29 4.92 4.99 2.64
N VAL A 30 3.62 4.72 2.74
CA VAL A 30 2.56 5.67 2.37
C VAL A 30 1.76 6.03 3.60
N ASP A 31 1.59 7.32 3.85
CA ASP A 31 0.77 7.81 4.97
C ASP A 31 -0.72 7.80 4.60
N LYS A 32 -1.59 7.67 5.60
CA LYS A 32 -3.05 7.64 5.43
C LYS A 32 -3.63 8.86 4.72
N ASP A 33 -3.02 10.01 4.93
CA ASP A 33 -3.46 11.28 4.35
C ASP A 33 -2.78 11.58 3.00
N ALA A 34 -2.05 10.63 2.43
CA ALA A 34 -1.41 10.80 1.14
C ALA A 34 -2.43 11.15 0.05
N GLN A 35 -2.19 12.23 -0.67
CA GLN A 35 -3.09 12.67 -1.74
C GLN A 35 -3.28 11.56 -2.78
N GLY A 36 -4.53 11.28 -3.16
CA GLY A 36 -4.86 10.23 -4.13
C GLY A 36 -5.03 8.84 -3.52
N LEU A 37 -4.74 8.64 -2.23
CA LEU A 37 -5.13 7.42 -1.52
C LEU A 37 -6.62 7.48 -1.18
N ILE A 38 -7.37 6.48 -1.64
CA ILE A 38 -8.80 6.32 -1.38
C ILE A 38 -9.00 5.00 -0.63
N ILE A 39 -9.58 5.11 0.56
CA ILE A 39 -9.96 3.98 1.40
C ILE A 39 -11.37 3.53 1.01
N GLY A 40 -11.50 2.29 0.55
CA GLY A 40 -12.76 1.68 0.15
C GLY A 40 -13.64 1.28 1.33
N LYS A 41 -14.74 0.59 1.03
CA LYS A 41 -15.67 0.07 2.03
C LYS A 41 -15.10 -1.16 2.72
N ASP A 42 -15.65 -1.47 3.90
CA ASP A 42 -15.36 -2.72 4.60
C ASP A 42 -15.85 -3.92 3.80
N GLU A 43 -14.99 -4.93 3.69
CA GLU A 43 -15.28 -6.21 3.03
C GLU A 43 -16.28 -7.03 3.84
N HIS A 44 -17.26 -7.62 3.15
CA HIS A 44 -18.18 -8.58 3.75
C HIS A 44 -17.53 -9.97 3.77
N LYS A 45 -17.02 -10.37 4.94
CA LYS A 45 -16.22 -11.59 5.12
C LYS A 45 -17.04 -12.71 5.78
N MET A 46 -16.63 -13.96 5.56
CA MET A 46 -17.16 -15.13 6.27
C MET A 46 -16.84 -15.08 7.78
N GLY A 47 -15.71 -14.49 8.17
CA GLY A 47 -15.24 -14.38 9.55
C GLY A 47 -14.14 -13.32 9.69
N LEU A 48 -13.48 -13.29 10.87
CA LEU A 48 -12.54 -12.22 11.24
C LEU A 48 -13.18 -10.83 11.21
N ASN A 49 -14.44 -10.72 11.64
CA ASN A 49 -15.22 -9.47 11.57
C ASN A 49 -14.64 -8.35 12.45
N GLY A 50 -13.87 -8.68 13.49
CA GLY A 50 -13.11 -7.69 14.28
C GLY A 50 -11.87 -7.14 13.58
N SER A 51 -11.43 -7.77 12.48
CA SER A 51 -10.36 -7.26 11.63
C SER A 51 -10.97 -6.48 10.47
N ARG A 52 -10.78 -5.16 10.48
CA ARG A 52 -11.25 -4.32 9.37
C ARG A 52 -10.42 -4.62 8.14
N THR A 53 -11.09 -4.96 7.05
CA THR A 53 -10.44 -5.27 5.78
C THR A 53 -11.14 -4.45 4.72
N VAL A 54 -10.38 -3.63 4.01
CA VAL A 54 -10.90 -2.70 3.00
C VAL A 54 -10.06 -2.78 1.72
N GLN A 55 -10.62 -2.31 0.62
CA GLN A 55 -9.85 -1.98 -0.58
C GLN A 55 -9.06 -0.68 -0.36
N LEU A 56 -7.84 -0.59 -0.90
CA LEU A 56 -7.10 0.67 -1.03
C LEU A 56 -6.91 0.95 -2.51
N ILE A 57 -7.15 2.19 -2.93
CA ILE A 57 -7.01 2.64 -4.31
C ILE A 57 -6.03 3.81 -4.30
N PHE A 58 -5.06 3.79 -5.21
CA PHE A 58 -4.03 4.81 -5.34
C PHE A 58 -4.19 5.52 -6.69
N GLU A 59 -4.75 6.73 -6.68
CA GLU A 59 -4.99 7.53 -7.88
C GLU A 59 -4.00 8.70 -7.94
N ASN A 60 -2.96 8.55 -8.76
CA ASN A 60 -1.88 9.54 -8.88
C ASN A 60 -1.23 9.92 -7.54
N THR A 61 -1.19 8.98 -6.60
CA THR A 61 -0.59 9.18 -5.28
C THR A 61 0.90 9.49 -5.40
N GLN A 62 1.30 10.65 -4.89
CA GLN A 62 2.71 11.06 -4.84
C GLN A 62 3.34 10.50 -3.57
N VAL A 63 4.49 9.84 -3.73
CA VAL A 63 5.27 9.29 -2.61
C VAL A 63 6.68 9.89 -2.69
N PRO A 64 7.17 10.56 -1.63
CA PRO A 64 8.53 11.09 -1.61
C PRO A 64 9.59 10.00 -1.74
N LEU A 65 10.76 10.33 -2.28
CA LEU A 65 11.84 9.36 -2.46
C LEU A 65 12.34 8.80 -1.13
N GLU A 66 12.37 9.62 -0.09
CA GLU A 66 12.75 9.23 1.28
C GLU A 66 11.82 8.19 1.91
N ASN A 67 10.63 8.00 1.35
CA ASN A 67 9.68 6.98 1.78
C ASN A 67 9.90 5.63 1.07
N LEU A 68 10.90 5.52 0.19
CA LEU A 68 11.38 4.23 -0.30
C LEU A 68 11.95 3.42 0.87
N LEU A 69 11.38 2.26 1.13
CA LEU A 69 11.81 1.37 2.20
C LEU A 69 12.90 0.42 1.65
N GLY A 70 14.16 0.76 1.93
CA GLY A 70 15.32 0.04 1.40
C GLY A 70 15.79 0.60 0.06
N GLU A 71 16.41 -0.23 -0.76
CA GLU A 71 16.86 0.14 -2.10
C GLU A 71 15.82 -0.22 -3.16
N GLU A 72 15.87 0.47 -4.31
CA GLU A 72 14.99 0.15 -5.44
C GLU A 72 15.19 -1.31 -5.89
N GLY A 73 14.09 -2.05 -6.05
CA GLY A 73 14.12 -3.47 -6.43
C GLY A 73 14.30 -4.45 -5.27
N GLN A 74 14.32 -3.99 -4.02
CA GLN A 74 14.39 -4.82 -2.80
C GLN A 74 13.04 -5.00 -2.09
N GLY A 75 11.93 -4.70 -2.77
CA GLY A 75 10.58 -5.00 -2.29
C GLY A 75 10.16 -6.45 -2.48
#